data_AF-A0AB36IYX9-F1
#
_entry.id   AF-A0AB36IYX9-F1
#
_cell.length_a   1.000
_cell.length_b   1.000
_cell.length_c   1.000
_cell.angle_alpha   90.00
_cell.angle_beta   90.00
_cell.angle_gamma   90.00
#
_symmetry.space_group_name_H-M   'P 1'
#
loop_
_entity.id
_entity.type
_entity.pdbx_description
1 polymer ?
#
loop_
_entity_poly.entity_id
_entity_poly.type
_entity_poly.pdbx_seq_one_letter_code
_entity_poly.pdbx_strand_id
1 'polypeptide(L)'
;MGHALNRFLRRDKGKNATPAERAEAEEPAAAKDAPEPDAMVDEELDDAAAPDEASEVPAEPEAKSEAKSDADAEDAKPRAQASGSEDGGPRKRFGAWLGRPMTSFHLIIAIAGLLTTLGLIMVLSASGVRSYGDDGSAWVIFGKQVLWTVIGVIGAYFAMRMPVRFIRRVAFPGYVVTIILLVLVLVPGIGNLANGSRKWFVIAGFSMQPSELAKIAFAIWGAHLLAARRMERASLREMLIPLVPAAVIALALIVAQPDLGQTVSLGIILLALLWYAGLPLRVFVTSLFAVFVAGAILAMSAGYRSDRVRSWMNPETDPQDTGYQARQAKFALAHGGIFGDGLGQGVAKWNYLPNAHNDFIFAIIGEELGFVGAFALLVLFGLFAYTGMRIARRSADPFLRLLTATTTMWVLGQAFINIGYVIGVLPVTGLQLPLISAGGTSTAATLFMIGIVANAARHEPEAVAALRAGRDDKMNRLLRLPLPQPYVPTRIEAFRDRKRTRPAAGGRKAAQGPARKAARNPEPPLRPAFPRTAARAARRSGHHGSGQRRASQAAGQRQPRRARALEGQRYG
;
A
#
# COMPACT_ATOMS: atom_id res chain seq x y z
N MET A 1 10.51 60.97 24.70
CA MET A 1 9.20 60.38 24.33
C MET A 1 9.04 58.88 24.66
N GLY A 2 10.10 58.07 24.85
CA GLY A 2 9.96 56.60 24.98
C GLY A 2 9.43 56.04 26.32
N HIS A 3 9.65 56.73 27.46
CA HIS A 3 9.33 56.18 28.79
C HIS A 3 7.84 56.18 29.18
N ALA A 4 6.97 56.89 28.45
CA ALA A 4 5.54 56.92 28.72
C ALA A 4 4.81 55.72 28.08
N LEU A 5 5.16 55.37 26.84
CA LEU A 5 4.50 54.31 26.07
C LEU A 5 4.66 52.93 26.73
N ASN A 6 5.87 52.63 27.22
CA ASN A 6 6.17 51.35 27.86
C ASN A 6 5.44 51.17 29.21
N ARG A 7 5.03 52.29 29.86
CA ARG A 7 4.25 52.27 31.11
C ARG A 7 2.75 52.04 30.87
N PHE A 8 2.24 52.37 29.69
CA PHE A 8 0.87 52.11 29.30
C PHE A 8 0.68 50.63 28.88
N LEU A 9 1.59 50.10 28.07
CA LEU A 9 1.55 48.70 27.59
C LEU A 9 1.71 47.64 28.71
N ARG A 10 2.37 47.97 29.82
CA ARG A 10 2.42 47.10 31.01
C ARG A 10 1.11 47.09 31.81
N ARG A 11 0.24 48.10 31.68
CA ARG A 11 -0.96 48.24 32.52
C ARG A 11 -2.15 47.42 32.03
N ASP A 12 -2.19 47.07 30.74
CA ASP A 12 -3.28 46.28 30.15
C ASP A 12 -3.05 44.75 30.24
N LYS A 13 -1.80 44.29 30.31
CA LYS A 13 -1.50 42.85 30.48
C LYS A 13 -1.96 42.27 31.82
N GLY A 14 -2.25 43.10 32.83
CA GLY A 14 -2.64 42.65 34.18
C GLY A 14 -4.10 42.20 34.36
N LYS A 15 -4.97 42.34 33.35
CA LYS A 15 -6.42 42.13 33.52
C LYS A 15 -6.99 40.77 33.07
N ASN A 16 -6.27 40.01 32.25
CA ASN A 16 -6.74 38.72 31.71
C ASN A 16 -5.82 37.52 32.05
N ALA A 17 -4.88 37.68 32.98
CA ALA A 17 -4.00 36.59 33.41
C ALA A 17 -4.75 35.60 34.33
N THR A 18 -4.52 34.31 34.12
CA THR A 18 -5.09 33.21 34.91
C THR A 18 -4.33 33.01 36.23
N PRO A 19 -4.89 32.29 37.23
CA PRO A 19 -4.23 32.16 38.54
C PRO A 19 -2.83 31.53 38.50
N ALA A 20 -2.52 30.70 37.51
CA ALA A 20 -1.21 30.08 37.33
C ALA A 20 -0.11 31.09 36.93
N GLU A 21 -0.45 32.12 36.14
CA GLU A 21 0.50 33.12 35.64
C GLU A 21 0.93 34.15 36.70
N ARG A 22 0.46 34.02 37.94
CA ARG A 22 0.88 34.86 39.08
C ARG A 22 1.94 34.20 39.98
N ALA A 23 2.28 32.93 39.74
CA ALA A 23 3.19 32.17 40.60
C ALA A 23 4.67 32.19 40.15
N GLU A 24 4.96 32.59 38.91
CA GLU A 24 6.33 32.57 38.33
C GLU A 24 7.01 33.96 38.29
N ALA A 25 6.55 34.91 39.09
CA ALA A 25 7.02 36.30 39.07
C ALA A 25 7.49 36.84 40.43
N GLU A 26 8.05 35.97 41.28
CA GLU A 26 8.77 36.37 42.51
C GLU A 26 10.08 35.56 42.66
N GLU A 27 11.20 36.23 42.39
CA GLU A 27 12.56 35.78 42.69
C GLU A 27 13.05 36.54 43.93
N PRO A 28 13.44 35.86 45.03
CA PRO A 28 14.14 36.51 46.14
C PRO A 28 15.64 36.21 46.09
N ALA A 29 16.44 37.27 45.95
CA ALA A 29 17.88 37.21 46.09
C ALA A 29 18.32 37.23 47.57
N ALA A 30 19.54 36.74 47.80
CA ALA A 30 20.39 36.91 48.97
C ALA A 30 20.10 36.11 50.26
N ALA A 31 20.95 35.11 50.49
CA ALA A 31 21.66 34.97 51.76
C ALA A 31 23.12 34.56 51.47
N LYS A 32 24.08 35.31 51.99
CA LYS A 32 25.49 34.89 52.10
C LYS A 32 25.69 34.42 53.55
N ASP A 33 26.42 33.33 53.75
CA ASP A 33 27.57 33.27 54.64
C ASP A 33 28.30 31.92 54.47
N ALA A 34 29.59 31.92 54.82
CA ALA A 34 30.59 30.87 54.54
C ALA A 34 30.76 29.92 55.77
N PRO A 35 31.75 28.98 55.85
CA PRO A 35 32.81 28.63 54.88
C PRO A 35 33.10 27.11 54.69
N GLU A 36 33.91 26.77 53.68
CA GLU A 36 34.83 25.61 53.71
C GLU A 36 36.13 26.07 54.42
N PRO A 37 36.86 25.19 55.14
CA PRO A 37 37.90 24.40 54.46
C PRO A 37 38.28 23.04 55.08
N ASP A 38 39.25 22.42 54.38
CA ASP A 38 40.34 21.55 54.84
C ASP A 38 40.29 20.03 54.61
N ALA A 39 41.51 19.52 54.38
CA ALA A 39 41.84 18.24 53.77
C ALA A 39 42.63 17.34 54.76
N MET A 40 43.25 16.28 54.22
CA MET A 40 44.11 15.29 54.91
C MET A 40 43.33 14.22 55.72
N VAL A 41 43.79 12.96 55.83
CA VAL A 41 44.98 12.29 55.25
C VAL A 41 44.71 10.79 55.02
N ASP A 42 45.65 10.14 54.34
CA ASP A 42 45.73 8.71 54.02
C ASP A 42 45.60 7.74 55.22
N GLU A 43 45.15 6.50 54.95
CA GLU A 43 45.89 5.32 55.41
C GLU A 43 45.66 4.11 54.47
N GLU A 44 46.55 3.13 54.54
CA GLU A 44 46.98 2.24 53.45
C GLU A 44 46.83 0.74 53.83
N LEU A 45 47.27 -0.18 52.96
CA LEU A 45 47.53 -1.63 53.21
C LEU A 45 46.28 -2.56 53.25
N ASP A 46 46.30 -3.80 52.73
CA ASP A 46 47.32 -4.50 51.92
C ASP A 46 46.72 -5.72 51.17
N ASP A 47 47.37 -6.12 50.06
CA ASP A 47 47.75 -7.48 49.60
C ASP A 47 46.94 -8.77 49.96
N ALA A 48 46.93 -9.87 49.17
CA ALA A 48 47.47 -10.18 47.82
C ALA A 48 46.99 -11.57 47.33
N ALA A 49 47.47 -11.96 46.14
CA ALA A 49 47.77 -13.33 45.68
C ALA A 49 46.67 -14.20 45.01
N ALA A 50 46.98 -14.58 43.76
CA ALA A 50 46.56 -15.79 43.04
C ALA A 50 47.78 -16.78 43.04
N PRO A 51 47.94 -17.84 42.19
CA PRO A 51 47.07 -18.43 41.14
C PRO A 51 47.04 -19.99 41.13
N ASP A 52 46.84 -20.60 39.95
CA ASP A 52 47.09 -22.00 39.53
C ASP A 52 46.06 -23.09 39.97
N GLU A 53 45.81 -24.20 39.25
CA GLU A 53 46.51 -24.80 38.09
C GLU A 53 45.58 -25.61 37.11
N ALA A 54 46.18 -26.27 36.12
CA ALA A 54 45.65 -26.69 34.81
C ALA A 54 44.94 -28.07 34.66
N SER A 55 44.38 -28.29 33.44
CA SER A 55 44.13 -29.59 32.75
C SER A 55 42.99 -30.49 33.32
N GLU A 56 42.38 -31.46 32.61
CA GLU A 56 42.76 -32.21 31.40
C GLU A 56 41.51 -32.75 30.63
N VAL A 57 41.69 -33.34 29.44
CA VAL A 57 40.67 -33.93 28.53
C VAL A 57 41.26 -35.25 27.99
N PRO A 58 40.58 -36.43 27.99
CA PRO A 58 39.80 -36.84 26.80
C PRO A 58 38.62 -37.83 26.99
N ALA A 59 38.00 -38.12 25.84
CA ALA A 59 36.82 -38.95 25.60
C ALA A 59 37.03 -40.48 25.69
N GLU A 60 35.92 -41.24 25.69
CA GLU A 60 35.74 -42.39 24.78
C GLU A 60 34.26 -42.84 24.63
N PRO A 61 33.87 -43.45 23.48
CA PRO A 61 32.56 -44.09 23.30
C PRO A 61 32.65 -45.62 23.14
N GLU A 62 31.71 -46.39 23.72
CA GLU A 62 31.58 -47.82 23.40
C GLU A 62 30.30 -48.15 22.63
N ALA A 63 30.47 -48.88 21.52
CA ALA A 63 29.42 -49.62 20.85
C ALA A 63 29.48 -51.10 21.27
N LYS A 64 28.33 -51.75 21.41
CA LYS A 64 28.27 -53.23 21.50
C LYS A 64 27.42 -53.80 20.38
N SER A 65 28.09 -54.59 19.55
CA SER A 65 27.51 -55.52 18.59
C SER A 65 27.34 -56.87 19.27
N GLU A 66 26.18 -57.50 19.12
CA GLU A 66 26.07 -58.96 19.14
C GLU A 66 25.13 -59.40 18.02
N ALA A 67 25.43 -60.57 17.45
CA ALA A 67 24.71 -61.15 16.33
C ALA A 67 24.41 -62.64 16.59
N LYS A 68 23.25 -63.09 16.10
CA LYS A 68 22.76 -64.48 15.88
C LYS A 68 21.42 -64.29 15.15
N SER A 69 21.21 -64.73 13.90
CA SER A 69 21.07 -66.12 13.45
C SER A 69 20.02 -66.85 14.31
N ASP A 70 18.89 -67.33 13.78
CA ASP A 70 18.79 -68.26 12.66
C ASP A 70 17.56 -68.01 11.74
N ALA A 71 17.39 -68.87 10.74
CA ALA A 71 16.40 -68.74 9.66
C ALA A 71 15.10 -69.50 9.95
N ASP A 72 14.02 -69.08 9.29
CA ASP A 72 13.04 -70.01 8.72
C ASP A 72 12.25 -69.38 7.56
N ALA A 73 11.58 -70.23 6.77
CA ALA A 73 11.32 -69.99 5.35
C ALA A 73 9.93 -69.38 4.98
N GLU A 74 9.91 -68.84 3.75
CA GLU A 74 8.76 -68.70 2.82
C GLU A 74 7.37 -68.25 3.32
N ASP A 75 6.93 -67.08 2.84
CA ASP A 75 5.80 -67.06 1.88
C ASP A 75 5.80 -65.80 0.98
N ALA A 76 5.26 -65.91 -0.23
CA ALA A 76 5.45 -64.93 -1.29
C ALA A 76 4.24 -64.01 -1.55
N LYS A 77 4.49 -62.70 -1.76
CA LYS A 77 3.63 -61.79 -2.55
C LYS A 77 4.40 -60.52 -3.00
N PRO A 78 3.93 -59.85 -4.07
CA PRO A 78 4.85 -59.26 -5.05
C PRO A 78 5.43 -57.90 -4.66
N ARG A 79 6.71 -57.69 -5.04
CA ARG A 79 7.40 -56.40 -5.02
C ARG A 79 6.63 -55.35 -5.84
N ALA A 80 5.83 -54.53 -5.16
CA ALA A 80 5.49 -53.22 -5.69
C ALA A 80 6.78 -52.41 -5.85
N GLN A 81 6.95 -51.76 -7.00
CA GLN A 81 8.09 -50.87 -7.23
C GLN A 81 8.03 -49.71 -6.24
N ALA A 82 8.93 -49.73 -5.25
CA ALA A 82 9.20 -48.56 -4.43
C ALA A 82 9.84 -47.50 -5.33
N SER A 83 9.00 -46.60 -5.88
CA SER A 83 9.49 -45.40 -6.55
C SER A 83 10.34 -44.61 -5.57
N GLY A 84 11.58 -44.31 -5.97
CA GLY A 84 12.55 -43.66 -5.10
C GLY A 84 11.98 -42.39 -4.50
N SER A 85 12.03 -42.29 -3.17
CA SER A 85 11.76 -41.05 -2.46
C SER A 85 12.85 -40.04 -2.80
N GLU A 86 12.69 -39.32 -3.91
CA GLU A 86 13.50 -38.13 -4.20
C GLU A 86 13.37 -37.17 -3.02
N ASP A 87 14.47 -37.02 -2.27
CA ASP A 87 14.48 -36.16 -1.10
C ASP A 87 14.29 -34.71 -1.53
N GLY A 88 13.07 -34.21 -1.32
CA GLY A 88 12.66 -32.91 -1.82
C GLY A 88 13.46 -31.82 -1.12
N GLY A 89 14.45 -31.24 -1.80
CA GLY A 89 15.25 -30.14 -1.23
C GLY A 89 14.41 -28.93 -0.79
N PRO A 90 14.99 -27.98 -0.02
CA PRO A 90 14.25 -26.91 0.67
C PRO A 90 13.26 -26.14 -0.22
N ARG A 91 13.61 -25.91 -1.49
CA ARG A 91 12.74 -25.25 -2.48
C ARG A 91 11.48 -26.07 -2.84
N LYS A 92 11.57 -27.41 -2.98
CA LYS A 92 10.41 -28.29 -3.19
C LYS A 92 9.50 -28.28 -1.96
N ARG A 93 10.07 -28.37 -0.74
CA ARG A 93 9.31 -28.33 0.54
C ARG A 93 8.61 -26.99 0.75
N PHE A 94 9.30 -25.86 0.51
CA PHE A 94 8.72 -24.52 0.62
C PHE A 94 7.61 -24.27 -0.42
N GLY A 95 7.81 -24.72 -1.67
CA GLY A 95 6.78 -24.68 -2.70
C GLY A 95 5.53 -25.50 -2.34
N ALA A 96 5.71 -26.70 -1.78
CA ALA A 96 4.61 -27.54 -1.30
C ALA A 96 3.85 -26.91 -0.11
N TRP A 97 4.54 -26.24 0.81
CA TRP A 97 3.91 -25.50 1.91
C TRP A 97 3.13 -24.27 1.40
N LEU A 98 3.71 -23.51 0.48
CA LEU A 98 3.02 -22.42 -0.23
C LEU A 98 1.83 -22.92 -1.04
N GLY A 99 1.84 -24.17 -1.52
CA GLY A 99 0.72 -24.79 -2.24
C GLY A 99 -0.50 -25.14 -1.37
N ARG A 100 -0.40 -25.11 -0.03
CA ARG A 100 -1.54 -25.52 0.82
C ARG A 100 -2.70 -24.50 0.78
N PRO A 101 -3.97 -24.96 0.79
CA PRO A 101 -5.15 -24.09 0.62
C PRO A 101 -5.31 -22.96 1.64
N MET A 102 -4.85 -23.14 2.88
CA MET A 102 -4.96 -22.15 3.95
C MET A 102 -3.73 -21.25 4.10
N THR A 103 -2.66 -21.43 3.30
CA THR A 103 -1.38 -20.73 3.56
C THR A 103 -1.51 -19.21 3.42
N SER A 104 -2.32 -18.71 2.49
CA SER A 104 -2.59 -17.28 2.35
C SER A 104 -3.19 -16.66 3.61
N PHE A 105 -4.11 -17.37 4.28
CA PHE A 105 -4.79 -16.92 5.50
C PHE A 105 -3.84 -16.92 6.70
N HIS A 106 -3.03 -17.98 6.87
CA HIS A 106 -2.05 -18.02 7.95
C HIS A 106 -0.95 -16.97 7.79
N LEU A 107 -0.43 -16.78 6.57
CA LEU A 107 0.58 -15.77 6.29
C LEU A 107 0.09 -14.37 6.64
N ILE A 108 -1.11 -13.96 6.20
CA ILE A 108 -1.56 -12.58 6.43
C ILE A 108 -1.81 -12.31 7.92
N ILE A 109 -2.33 -13.29 8.67
CA ILE A 109 -2.52 -13.18 10.12
C ILE A 109 -1.17 -13.15 10.86
N ALA A 110 -0.23 -14.02 10.50
CA ALA A 110 1.10 -14.07 11.12
C ALA A 110 1.89 -12.77 10.87
N ILE A 111 1.90 -12.26 9.63
CA ILE A 111 2.61 -11.03 9.28
C ILE A 111 1.97 -9.82 9.99
N ALA A 112 0.64 -9.74 10.03
CA ALA A 112 -0.05 -8.67 10.75
C ALA A 112 0.20 -8.73 12.27
N GLY A 113 0.23 -9.93 12.85
CA GLY A 113 0.63 -10.15 14.24
C GLY A 113 2.05 -9.67 14.51
N LEU A 114 3.03 -10.13 13.72
CA LEU A 114 4.45 -9.74 13.85
C LEU A 114 4.64 -8.23 13.72
N LEU A 115 4.04 -7.59 12.71
CA LEU A 115 4.10 -6.13 12.55
C LEU A 115 3.47 -5.41 13.74
N THR A 116 2.31 -5.85 14.22
CA THR A 116 1.62 -5.20 15.36
C THR A 116 2.39 -5.38 16.68
N THR A 117 2.95 -6.56 16.93
CA THR A 117 3.77 -6.83 18.12
C THR A 117 5.07 -6.02 18.09
N LEU A 118 5.77 -5.98 16.96
CA LEU A 118 6.94 -5.12 16.78
C LEU A 118 6.57 -3.64 16.99
N GLY A 119 5.45 -3.20 16.42
CA GLY A 119 4.92 -1.84 16.63
C GLY A 119 4.69 -1.49 18.09
N LEU A 120 4.02 -2.36 18.85
CA LEU A 120 3.80 -2.14 20.28
C LEU A 120 5.11 -2.04 21.07
N ILE A 121 6.10 -2.91 20.78
CA ILE A 121 7.43 -2.86 21.40
C ILE A 121 8.13 -1.53 21.10
N MET A 122 8.15 -1.13 19.83
CA MET A 122 8.84 0.09 19.41
C MET A 122 8.12 1.37 19.87
N VAL A 123 6.78 1.38 19.96
CA VAL A 123 6.02 2.49 20.54
C VAL A 123 6.28 2.61 22.04
N LEU A 124 6.36 1.50 22.78
CA LEU A 124 6.75 1.53 24.19
C LEU A 124 8.14 2.16 24.35
N SER A 125 9.13 1.68 23.57
CA SER A 125 10.48 2.24 23.61
C SER A 125 10.52 3.72 23.24
N ALA A 126 9.92 4.12 22.10
CA ALA A 126 10.02 5.48 21.55
C ALA A 126 9.14 6.53 22.26
N SER A 127 8.14 6.13 23.06
CA SER A 127 7.24 7.07 23.76
C SER A 127 7.46 7.18 25.27
N GLY A 128 8.14 6.23 25.92
CA GLY A 128 8.28 6.18 27.39
C GLY A 128 8.82 7.47 28.01
N VAL A 129 9.93 8.00 27.47
CA VAL A 129 10.55 9.25 27.94
C VAL A 129 9.62 10.46 27.77
N ARG A 130 8.97 10.57 26.60
CA ARG A 130 8.02 11.66 26.30
C ARG A 130 6.80 11.62 27.22
N SER A 131 6.20 10.44 27.37
CA SER A 131 5.02 10.19 28.21
C SER A 131 5.31 10.46 29.68
N TYR A 132 6.53 10.17 30.16
CA TYR A 132 6.95 10.51 31.52
C TYR A 132 7.07 12.03 31.72
N GLY A 133 7.65 12.75 30.76
CA GLY A 133 7.79 14.21 30.84
C GLY A 133 6.46 14.98 30.75
N ASP A 134 5.52 14.53 29.91
CA ASP A 134 4.23 15.21 29.70
C ASP A 134 3.15 14.82 30.72
N ASP A 135 3.02 13.53 31.07
CA ASP A 135 1.93 12.97 31.90
C ASP A 135 2.41 12.43 33.27
N GLY A 136 3.70 12.53 33.61
CA GLY A 136 4.29 11.93 34.83
C GLY A 136 4.35 10.39 34.82
N SER A 137 3.98 9.74 33.71
CA SER A 137 3.94 8.29 33.58
C SER A 137 4.32 7.85 32.17
N ALA A 138 5.33 6.99 32.06
CA ALA A 138 5.81 6.42 30.79
C ALA A 138 4.75 5.59 30.03
N TRP A 139 3.63 5.26 30.68
CA TRP A 139 2.63 4.29 30.20
C TRP A 139 1.42 4.91 29.50
N VAL A 140 1.24 6.24 29.51
CA VAL A 140 0.00 6.86 29.00
C VAL A 140 -0.13 6.75 27.49
N ILE A 141 0.92 7.05 26.73
CA ILE A 141 0.92 6.91 25.26
C ILE A 141 0.81 5.42 24.87
N PHE A 142 1.60 4.55 25.50
CA PHE A 142 1.56 3.10 25.26
C PHE A 142 0.21 2.48 25.58
N GLY A 143 -0.40 2.80 26.73
CA GLY A 143 -1.71 2.31 27.14
C GLY A 143 -2.83 2.71 26.16
N LYS A 144 -2.79 3.95 25.65
CA LYS A 144 -3.68 4.40 24.56
C LYS A 144 -3.45 3.59 23.28
N GLN A 145 -2.21 3.32 22.88
CA GLN A 145 -1.90 2.50 21.70
C GLN A 145 -2.33 1.03 21.87
N VAL A 146 -2.13 0.41 23.05
CA VAL A 146 -2.62 -0.93 23.36
C VAL A 146 -4.14 -1.00 23.28
N LEU A 147 -4.85 -0.04 23.89
CA LEU A 147 -6.32 0.03 23.85
C LEU A 147 -6.85 0.10 22.40
N TRP A 148 -6.27 0.96 21.56
CA TRP A 148 -6.62 1.04 20.15
C TRP A 148 -6.23 -0.20 19.35
N THR A 149 -5.14 -0.86 19.71
CA THR A 149 -4.74 -2.14 19.10
C THR A 149 -5.75 -3.24 19.44
N VAL A 150 -6.22 -3.32 20.68
CA VAL A 150 -7.29 -4.25 21.10
C VAL A 150 -8.59 -3.98 20.33
N ILE A 151 -9.00 -2.71 20.22
CA ILE A 151 -10.15 -2.30 19.39
C ILE A 151 -9.95 -2.74 17.92
N GLY A 152 -8.74 -2.59 17.40
CA GLY A 152 -8.35 -3.03 16.06
C GLY A 152 -8.41 -4.54 15.85
N VAL A 153 -7.91 -5.34 16.80
CA VAL A 153 -7.97 -6.81 16.77
C VAL A 153 -9.42 -7.31 16.86
N ILE A 154 -10.24 -6.69 17.72
CA ILE A 154 -11.69 -6.95 17.78
C ILE A 154 -12.35 -6.60 16.44
N GLY A 155 -12.02 -5.46 15.84
CA GLY A 155 -12.47 -5.05 14.52
C GLY A 155 -12.07 -6.04 13.42
N ALA A 156 -10.82 -6.51 13.42
CA ALA A 156 -10.30 -7.51 12.49
C ALA A 156 -11.04 -8.85 12.63
N TYR A 157 -11.31 -9.27 13.87
CA TYR A 157 -12.09 -10.47 14.16
C TYR A 157 -13.52 -10.38 13.62
N PHE A 158 -14.22 -9.26 13.83
CA PHE A 158 -15.53 -9.04 13.22
C PHE A 158 -15.46 -8.99 11.68
N ALA A 159 -14.47 -8.31 11.11
CA ALA A 159 -14.23 -8.26 9.67
C ALA A 159 -14.02 -9.64 9.03
N MET A 160 -13.34 -10.58 9.73
CA MET A 160 -13.19 -11.98 9.31
C MET A 160 -14.50 -12.78 9.33
N ARG A 161 -15.49 -12.36 10.14
CA ARG A 161 -16.81 -13.01 10.26
C ARG A 161 -17.88 -12.39 9.35
N MET A 162 -17.69 -11.15 8.90
CA MET A 162 -18.65 -10.44 8.05
C MET A 162 -18.89 -11.19 6.72
N PRO A 163 -20.15 -11.49 6.34
CA PRO A 163 -20.40 -12.07 5.03
C PRO A 163 -20.16 -11.02 3.93
N VAL A 164 -19.49 -11.42 2.85
CA VAL A 164 -19.11 -10.53 1.71
C VAL A 164 -20.31 -9.75 1.16
N ARG A 165 -21.52 -10.35 1.18
CA ARG A 165 -22.78 -9.71 0.79
C ARG A 165 -23.13 -8.50 1.66
N PHE A 166 -22.84 -8.54 2.96
CA PHE A 166 -23.07 -7.42 3.88
C PHE A 166 -22.05 -6.30 3.62
N ILE A 167 -20.76 -6.63 3.48
CA ILE A 167 -19.70 -5.67 3.15
C ILE A 167 -20.06 -4.86 1.89
N ARG A 168 -20.54 -5.52 0.83
CA ARG A 168 -21.03 -4.84 -0.39
C ARG A 168 -22.26 -3.97 -0.13
N ARG A 169 -23.26 -4.48 0.61
CA ARG A 169 -24.51 -3.75 0.90
C ARG A 169 -24.25 -2.44 1.65
N VAL A 170 -23.35 -2.44 2.63
CA VAL A 170 -23.02 -1.26 3.43
C VAL A 170 -21.99 -0.34 2.76
N ALA A 171 -21.43 -0.71 1.61
CA ALA A 171 -20.33 0.01 0.98
C ALA A 171 -20.68 1.47 0.64
N PHE A 172 -21.76 1.70 -0.11
CA PHE A 172 -22.18 3.07 -0.45
C PHE A 172 -22.75 3.84 0.75
N PRO A 173 -23.67 3.30 1.57
CA PRO A 173 -24.13 4.00 2.78
C PRO A 173 -23.00 4.35 3.74
N GLY A 174 -22.05 3.43 3.97
CA GLY A 174 -20.87 3.66 4.79
C GLY A 174 -19.98 4.78 4.23
N TYR A 175 -19.80 4.84 2.91
CA TYR A 175 -19.08 5.94 2.28
C TYR A 175 -19.78 7.30 2.50
N VAL A 176 -21.10 7.37 2.28
CA VAL A 176 -21.88 8.59 2.54
C VAL A 176 -21.77 9.03 4.00
N VAL A 177 -21.86 8.09 4.96
CA VAL A 177 -21.64 8.37 6.39
C VAL A 177 -20.25 8.96 6.63
N THR A 178 -19.20 8.42 6.02
CA THR A 178 -17.85 8.98 6.18
C THR A 178 -17.68 10.38 5.58
N ILE A 179 -18.37 10.71 4.48
CA ILE A 179 -18.41 12.08 3.95
C ILE A 179 -19.08 13.02 4.96
N ILE A 180 -20.20 12.61 5.57
CA ILE A 180 -20.88 13.39 6.62
C ILE A 180 -19.94 13.62 7.81
N LEU A 181 -19.22 12.59 8.26
CA LEU A 181 -18.23 12.73 9.34
C LEU A 181 -17.06 13.66 8.98
N LEU A 182 -16.59 13.65 7.72
CA LEU A 182 -15.56 14.57 7.23
C LEU A 182 -16.04 16.03 7.15
N VAL A 183 -17.34 16.27 6.95
CA VAL A 183 -17.95 17.61 7.05
C VAL A 183 -18.11 18.00 8.53
N LEU A 184 -18.67 17.13 9.37
CA LEU A 184 -18.90 17.39 10.79
C LEU A 184 -17.62 17.72 11.56
N VAL A 185 -16.49 17.08 11.23
CA VAL A 185 -15.22 17.37 11.93
C VAL A 185 -14.66 18.75 11.61
N LEU A 186 -15.05 19.39 10.50
CA LEU A 186 -14.67 20.77 10.19
C LEU A 186 -15.45 21.80 11.04
N VAL A 187 -16.55 21.42 11.67
CA VAL A 187 -17.45 22.34 12.38
C VAL A 187 -16.82 22.80 13.72
N PRO A 188 -16.80 24.13 14.00
CA PRO A 188 -16.55 24.69 15.33
C PRO A 188 -17.40 24.03 16.43
N GLY A 189 -16.76 23.57 17.50
CA GLY A 189 -17.42 22.91 18.64
C GLY A 189 -17.65 21.39 18.49
N ILE A 190 -17.65 20.83 17.28
CA ILE A 190 -17.76 19.36 17.08
C ILE A 190 -16.37 18.73 16.91
N GLY A 191 -15.57 19.26 15.98
CA GLY A 191 -14.18 18.83 15.81
C GLY A 191 -13.28 19.38 16.92
N ASN A 192 -12.33 18.59 17.39
CA ASN A 192 -11.25 19.05 18.26
C ASN A 192 -10.13 19.69 17.42
N LEU A 193 -9.62 20.85 17.86
CA LEU A 193 -8.53 21.59 17.23
C LEU A 193 -7.22 21.26 17.97
N ALA A 194 -6.30 20.58 17.29
CA ALA A 194 -4.98 20.23 17.82
C ALA A 194 -3.92 20.53 16.76
N ASN A 195 -2.76 21.05 17.16
CA ASN A 195 -1.63 21.40 16.28
C ASN A 195 -2.07 22.21 15.04
N GLY A 196 -2.85 23.28 15.25
CA GLY A 196 -3.37 24.15 14.19
C GLY A 196 -4.43 23.53 13.27
N SER A 197 -4.98 22.37 13.64
CA SER A 197 -5.74 21.53 12.71
C SER A 197 -6.95 20.84 13.35
N ARG A 198 -8.09 20.83 12.64
CA ARG A 198 -9.35 20.25 13.11
C ARG A 198 -9.68 18.94 12.37
N LYS A 199 -9.20 17.82 12.92
CA LYS A 199 -9.20 16.48 12.28
C LYS A 199 -9.84 15.36 13.13
N TRP A 200 -10.07 15.60 14.41
CA TRP A 200 -10.39 14.57 15.39
C TRP A 200 -11.73 14.86 16.07
N PHE A 201 -12.53 13.83 16.29
CA PHE A 201 -13.57 13.85 17.33
C PHE A 201 -12.95 13.35 18.63
N VAL A 202 -13.16 14.06 19.74
CA VAL A 202 -12.67 13.64 21.07
C VAL A 202 -13.89 13.47 21.98
N ILE A 203 -14.14 12.24 22.41
CA ILE A 203 -15.29 11.87 23.24
C ILE A 203 -14.78 11.02 24.40
N ALA A 204 -14.99 11.46 25.65
CA ALA A 204 -14.59 10.72 26.86
C ALA A 204 -13.13 10.19 26.84
N GLY A 205 -12.19 10.99 26.34
CA GLY A 205 -10.77 10.63 26.22
C GLY A 205 -10.39 9.82 24.97
N PHE A 206 -11.37 9.34 24.19
CA PHE A 206 -11.12 8.66 22.91
C PHE A 206 -11.07 9.66 21.75
N SER A 207 -9.96 9.67 21.01
CA SER A 207 -9.78 10.47 19.79
C SER A 207 -10.02 9.63 18.52
N MET A 208 -11.02 9.98 17.72
CA MET A 208 -11.35 9.30 16.46
C MET A 208 -11.13 10.21 15.24
N GLN A 209 -10.36 9.75 14.25
CA GLN A 209 -10.06 10.50 13.02
C GLN A 209 -10.96 10.03 11.86
N PRO A 210 -11.90 10.85 11.35
CA PRO A 210 -12.85 10.41 10.32
C PRO A 210 -12.22 10.03 8.97
N SER A 211 -11.06 10.61 8.65
CA SER A 211 -10.30 10.29 7.44
C SER A 211 -9.85 8.83 7.38
N GLU A 212 -9.59 8.18 8.52
CA GLU A 212 -9.27 6.75 8.56
C GLU A 212 -10.48 5.90 8.13
N LEU A 213 -11.67 6.24 8.63
CA LEU A 213 -12.91 5.59 8.21
C LEU A 213 -13.25 5.90 6.74
N ALA A 214 -13.02 7.13 6.28
CA ALA A 214 -13.24 7.52 4.89
C ALA A 214 -12.38 6.73 3.91
N LYS A 215 -11.11 6.44 4.24
CA LYS A 215 -10.24 5.56 3.45
C LYS A 215 -10.79 4.14 3.35
N ILE A 216 -11.21 3.54 4.49
CA ILE A 216 -11.86 2.23 4.53
C ILE A 216 -13.09 2.20 3.61
N ALA A 217 -14.01 3.15 3.83
CA ALA A 217 -15.27 3.18 3.12
C ALA A 217 -15.07 3.45 1.62
N PHE A 218 -14.14 4.33 1.25
CA PHE A 218 -13.78 4.58 -0.15
C PHE A 218 -13.15 3.36 -0.82
N ALA A 219 -12.24 2.65 -0.15
CA ALA A 219 -11.64 1.42 -0.69
C ALA A 219 -12.70 0.34 -0.94
N ILE A 220 -13.59 0.11 0.04
CA ILE A 220 -14.69 -0.87 -0.05
C ILE A 220 -15.69 -0.46 -1.14
N TRP A 221 -16.17 0.78 -1.14
CA TRP A 221 -17.13 1.27 -2.12
C TRP A 221 -16.57 1.35 -3.52
N GLY A 222 -15.36 1.89 -3.70
CA GLY A 222 -14.68 1.96 -4.98
C GLY A 222 -14.43 0.57 -5.58
N ALA A 223 -14.01 -0.41 -4.77
CA ALA A 223 -13.87 -1.79 -5.21
C ALA A 223 -15.22 -2.42 -5.60
N HIS A 224 -16.30 -2.14 -4.85
CA HIS A 224 -17.64 -2.64 -5.15
C HIS A 224 -18.19 -2.06 -6.47
N LEU A 225 -18.09 -0.73 -6.62
CA LEU A 225 -18.49 0.03 -7.80
C LEU A 225 -17.73 -0.45 -9.05
N LEU A 226 -16.40 -0.50 -8.99
CA LEU A 226 -15.57 -0.92 -10.11
C LEU A 226 -15.78 -2.40 -10.48
N ALA A 227 -15.99 -3.28 -9.50
CA ALA A 227 -16.36 -4.66 -9.77
C ALA A 227 -17.69 -4.72 -10.54
N ALA A 228 -18.75 -4.11 -10.03
CA ALA A 228 -20.08 -4.11 -10.65
C ALA A 228 -20.05 -3.50 -12.07
N ARG A 229 -19.49 -2.31 -12.24
CA ARG A 229 -19.40 -1.63 -13.55
C ARG A 229 -18.55 -2.40 -14.57
N ARG A 230 -17.43 -3.01 -14.14
CA ARG A 230 -16.62 -3.86 -15.02
C ARG A 230 -17.37 -5.12 -15.46
N MET A 231 -18.18 -5.71 -14.56
CA MET A 231 -19.04 -6.85 -14.88
C MET A 231 -20.14 -6.48 -15.89
N GLU A 232 -20.68 -5.26 -15.82
CA GLU A 232 -21.65 -4.67 -16.75
C GLU A 232 -21.07 -4.38 -18.15
N ARG A 233 -19.74 -4.37 -18.31
CA ARG A 233 -19.02 -3.77 -19.47
C ARG A 233 -19.29 -2.27 -19.64
N ALA A 234 -19.48 -1.58 -18.51
CA ALA A 234 -19.67 -0.14 -18.47
C ALA A 234 -18.53 0.59 -19.21
N SER A 235 -18.84 1.70 -19.86
CA SER A 235 -17.79 2.52 -20.48
C SER A 235 -16.83 3.08 -19.43
N LEU A 236 -15.63 3.48 -19.84
CA LEU A 236 -14.66 4.15 -18.95
C LEU A 236 -15.28 5.37 -18.26
N ARG A 237 -16.17 6.08 -18.97
CA ARG A 237 -16.93 7.22 -18.47
C ARG A 237 -17.88 6.80 -17.35
N GLU A 238 -18.62 5.71 -17.50
CA GLU A 238 -19.51 5.17 -16.44
C GLU A 238 -18.76 4.59 -15.22
N MET A 239 -17.49 4.19 -15.39
CA MET A 239 -16.63 3.78 -14.28
C MET A 239 -16.04 4.99 -13.53
N LEU A 240 -15.65 6.04 -14.25
CA LEU A 240 -14.97 7.22 -13.70
C LEU A 240 -15.92 8.29 -13.15
N ILE A 241 -17.06 8.56 -13.81
CA ILE A 241 -18.06 9.56 -13.36
C ILE A 241 -18.53 9.35 -11.91
N PRO A 242 -18.81 8.13 -11.42
CA PRO A 242 -19.13 7.95 -10.01
C PRO A 242 -17.89 8.02 -9.12
N LEU A 243 -16.77 7.40 -9.53
CA LEU A 243 -15.60 7.22 -8.65
C LEU A 243 -14.80 8.51 -8.43
N VAL A 244 -14.48 9.26 -9.49
CA VAL A 244 -13.56 10.40 -9.43
C VAL A 244 -14.15 11.58 -8.67
N PRO A 245 -15.39 12.06 -8.92
CA PRO A 245 -16.00 13.13 -8.14
C PRO A 245 -16.16 12.77 -6.68
N ALA A 246 -16.53 11.52 -6.37
CA ALA A 246 -16.58 11.02 -5.00
C ALA A 246 -15.20 11.12 -4.31
N ALA A 247 -14.13 10.67 -4.98
CA ALA A 247 -12.76 10.80 -4.47
C ALA A 247 -12.36 12.27 -4.29
N VAL A 248 -12.68 13.14 -5.25
CA VAL A 248 -12.39 14.59 -5.19
C VAL A 248 -13.11 15.26 -4.02
N ILE A 249 -14.36 14.91 -3.73
CA ILE A 249 -15.09 15.43 -2.56
C ILE A 249 -14.39 15.03 -1.26
N ALA A 250 -14.03 13.75 -1.10
CA ALA A 250 -13.32 13.29 0.09
C ALA A 250 -11.92 13.92 0.21
N LEU A 251 -11.16 14.01 -0.89
CA LEU A 251 -9.85 14.67 -0.92
C LEU A 251 -9.95 16.14 -0.56
N ALA A 252 -10.93 16.88 -1.09
CA ALA A 252 -11.14 18.30 -0.80
C ALA A 252 -11.46 18.53 0.69
N LEU A 253 -12.34 17.71 1.28
CA LEU A 253 -12.65 17.78 2.71
C LEU A 253 -11.42 17.49 3.59
N ILE A 254 -10.59 16.52 3.22
CA ILE A 254 -9.34 16.19 3.96
C ILE A 254 -8.27 17.29 3.79
N VAL A 255 -8.15 17.88 2.59
CA VAL A 255 -7.26 19.03 2.35
C VAL A 255 -7.68 20.26 3.15
N ALA A 256 -8.99 20.44 3.37
CA ALA A 256 -9.57 21.49 4.21
C ALA A 256 -9.39 21.26 5.73
N GLN A 257 -8.99 20.05 6.15
CA GLN A 257 -8.60 19.73 7.53
C GLN A 257 -7.08 19.91 7.81
N PRO A 258 -6.35 20.67 6.97
CA PRO A 258 -4.91 20.51 6.78
C PRO A 258 -4.27 19.10 6.88
N ASP A 259 -4.84 18.03 6.28
CA ASP A 259 -4.20 16.70 6.32
C ASP A 259 -3.49 16.25 5.02
N LEU A 260 -2.19 16.52 4.91
CA LEU A 260 -1.40 16.03 3.76
C LEU A 260 -1.28 14.50 3.74
N GLY A 261 -1.00 13.86 4.88
CA GLY A 261 -0.78 12.42 4.94
C GLY A 261 -2.04 11.64 4.55
N GLN A 262 -3.20 12.03 5.07
CA GLN A 262 -4.47 11.41 4.74
C GLN A 262 -4.90 11.69 3.29
N THR A 263 -4.63 12.88 2.75
CA THR A 263 -4.83 13.18 1.31
C THR A 263 -3.98 12.25 0.43
N VAL A 264 -2.69 12.11 0.71
CA VAL A 264 -1.77 11.21 -0.02
C VAL A 264 -2.24 9.76 0.09
N SER A 265 -2.62 9.32 1.30
CA SER A 265 -3.12 7.96 1.55
C SER A 265 -4.40 7.64 0.77
N LEU A 266 -5.34 8.59 0.68
CA LEU A 266 -6.55 8.43 -0.12
C LEU A 266 -6.26 8.47 -1.63
N GLY A 267 -5.28 9.27 -2.05
CA GLY A 267 -4.74 9.29 -3.41
C GLY A 267 -4.15 7.93 -3.83
N ILE A 268 -3.39 7.26 -2.95
CA ILE A 268 -2.88 5.90 -3.19
C ILE A 268 -4.04 4.91 -3.39
N ILE A 269 -5.09 4.97 -2.56
CA ILE A 269 -6.27 4.11 -2.69
C ILE A 269 -6.96 4.33 -4.05
N LEU A 270 -7.17 5.59 -4.46
CA LEU A 270 -7.73 5.93 -5.77
C LEU A 270 -6.88 5.36 -6.92
N LEU A 271 -5.57 5.62 -6.91
CA LEU A 271 -4.66 5.15 -7.95
C LEU A 271 -4.60 3.62 -8.01
N ALA A 272 -4.58 2.93 -6.86
CA ALA A 272 -4.61 1.47 -6.79
C ALA A 272 -5.92 0.89 -7.34
N LEU A 273 -7.07 1.49 -7.00
CA LEU A 273 -8.38 1.11 -7.56
C LEU A 273 -8.40 1.23 -9.09
N LEU A 274 -7.93 2.36 -9.63
CA LEU A 274 -7.85 2.61 -11.08
C LEU A 274 -6.93 1.61 -11.78
N TRP A 275 -5.76 1.34 -11.19
CA TRP A 275 -4.77 0.39 -11.71
C TRP A 275 -5.31 -1.05 -11.73
N TYR A 276 -5.76 -1.57 -10.59
CA TYR A 276 -6.18 -2.98 -10.48
C TYR A 276 -7.54 -3.27 -11.14
N ALA A 277 -8.40 -2.27 -11.32
CA ALA A 277 -9.58 -2.39 -12.18
C ALA A 277 -9.21 -2.54 -13.67
N GLY A 278 -7.97 -2.21 -14.07
CA GLY A 278 -7.47 -2.34 -15.42
C GLY A 278 -8.01 -1.26 -16.36
N LEU A 279 -8.14 -0.02 -15.87
CA LEU A 279 -8.42 1.13 -16.72
C LEU A 279 -7.20 1.43 -17.62
N PRO A 280 -7.38 2.11 -18.77
CA PRO A 280 -6.27 2.40 -19.67
C PRO A 280 -5.18 3.20 -18.99
N LEU A 281 -3.92 2.90 -19.31
CA LEU A 281 -2.75 3.57 -18.76
C LEU A 281 -2.83 5.10 -18.86
N ARG A 282 -3.43 5.64 -19.94
CA ARG A 282 -3.70 7.07 -20.10
C ARG A 282 -4.47 7.67 -18.92
N VAL A 283 -5.53 7.00 -18.46
CA VAL A 283 -6.35 7.46 -17.32
C VAL A 283 -5.50 7.49 -16.06
N PHE A 284 -4.80 6.39 -15.76
CA PHE A 284 -3.91 6.29 -14.60
C PHE A 284 -2.84 7.38 -14.59
N VAL A 285 -2.15 7.59 -15.73
CA VAL A 285 -1.13 8.64 -15.88
C VAL A 285 -1.72 10.03 -15.73
N THR A 286 -2.91 10.32 -16.30
CA THR A 286 -3.56 11.62 -16.10
C THR A 286 -4.00 11.85 -14.66
N SER A 287 -4.48 10.82 -13.95
CA SER A 287 -4.82 10.92 -12.53
C SER A 287 -3.58 11.09 -11.65
N LEU A 288 -2.50 10.38 -11.94
CA LEU A 288 -1.21 10.53 -11.24
C LEU A 288 -0.62 11.93 -11.46
N PHE A 289 -0.65 12.43 -12.70
CA PHE A 289 -0.24 13.80 -13.02
C PHE A 289 -1.11 14.84 -12.30
N ALA A 290 -2.44 14.67 -12.28
CA ALA A 290 -3.34 15.56 -11.56
C ALA A 290 -3.08 15.57 -10.04
N VAL A 291 -2.81 14.41 -9.43
CA VAL A 291 -2.42 14.30 -8.02
C VAL A 291 -1.07 14.98 -7.77
N PHE A 292 -0.09 14.80 -8.65
CA PHE A 292 1.21 15.46 -8.55
C PHE A 292 1.11 16.98 -8.66
N VAL A 293 0.36 17.49 -9.65
CA VAL A 293 0.13 18.95 -9.83
C VAL A 293 -0.64 19.53 -8.66
N ALA A 294 -1.69 18.87 -8.16
CA ALA A 294 -2.40 19.31 -6.97
C ALA A 294 -1.49 19.32 -5.73
N GLY A 295 -0.64 18.29 -5.57
CA GLY A 295 0.38 18.23 -4.52
C GLY A 295 1.40 19.38 -4.61
N ALA A 296 1.89 19.67 -5.82
CA ALA A 296 2.82 20.77 -6.07
C ALA A 296 2.18 22.15 -5.77
N ILE A 297 0.94 22.38 -6.19
CA ILE A 297 0.21 23.62 -5.87
C ILE A 297 0.02 23.76 -4.35
N LEU A 298 -0.36 22.69 -3.65
CA LEU A 298 -0.51 22.68 -2.19
C LEU A 298 0.84 22.77 -1.44
N ALA A 299 1.95 22.42 -2.09
CA ALA A 299 3.32 22.60 -1.59
C ALA A 299 3.88 24.00 -1.90
N MET A 300 3.31 24.73 -2.85
CA MET A 300 3.72 26.12 -3.16
C MET A 300 2.82 27.16 -2.48
N SER A 301 1.61 26.79 -2.04
CA SER A 301 0.75 27.64 -1.22
C SER A 301 1.39 27.91 0.14
N ALA A 302 1.47 29.18 0.54
CA ALA A 302 2.14 29.63 1.75
C ALA A 302 1.63 28.93 3.03
N GLY A 303 2.57 28.66 3.95
CA GLY A 303 2.35 27.99 5.23
C GLY A 303 2.94 26.57 5.27
N TYR A 304 2.65 25.86 6.36
CA TYR A 304 3.33 24.63 6.83
C TYR A 304 3.70 23.58 5.77
N ARG A 305 2.86 23.39 4.74
CA ARG A 305 3.11 22.43 3.65
C ARG A 305 4.28 22.85 2.76
N SER A 306 4.42 24.16 2.52
CA SER A 306 5.50 24.73 1.71
C SER A 306 6.83 24.73 2.46
N ASP A 307 6.78 24.92 3.78
CA ASP A 307 7.96 24.93 4.63
C ASP A 307 8.60 23.53 4.68
N ARG A 308 7.80 22.46 4.80
CA ARG A 308 8.25 21.06 4.70
C ARG A 308 8.91 20.66 3.37
N VAL A 309 8.56 21.32 2.25
CA VAL A 309 9.19 21.05 0.95
C VAL A 309 10.44 21.89 0.75
N ARG A 310 10.43 23.15 1.22
CA ARG A 310 11.62 24.02 1.22
C ARG A 310 12.73 23.48 2.12
N SER A 311 12.40 22.99 3.32
CA SER A 311 13.37 22.36 4.22
C SER A 311 13.89 21.02 3.69
N TRP A 312 13.07 20.26 2.95
CA TRP A 312 13.58 19.05 2.27
C TRP A 312 14.57 19.40 1.14
N MET A 313 14.29 20.46 0.36
CA MET A 313 15.19 20.90 -0.72
C MET A 313 16.47 21.58 -0.18
N ASN A 314 16.37 22.39 0.88
CA ASN A 314 17.47 23.13 1.50
C ASN A 314 17.51 22.91 3.03
N PRO A 315 17.93 21.73 3.53
CA PRO A 315 17.87 21.38 4.95
C PRO A 315 18.62 22.32 5.89
N GLU A 316 19.66 22.98 5.40
CA GLU A 316 20.47 23.91 6.21
C GLU A 316 19.75 25.23 6.50
N THR A 317 18.68 25.56 5.76
CA THR A 317 17.90 26.79 5.95
C THR A 317 16.80 26.67 7.00
N ASP A 318 16.49 25.46 7.47
CA ASP A 318 15.57 25.17 8.58
C ASP A 318 16.24 24.22 9.59
N PRO A 319 17.21 24.72 10.38
CA PRO A 319 17.94 23.90 11.35
C PRO A 319 17.16 23.61 12.63
N GLN A 320 15.92 24.11 12.80
CA GLN A 320 15.17 24.07 14.06
C GLN A 320 13.78 23.39 14.01
N ASP A 321 13.10 23.28 12.86
CA ASP A 321 11.78 22.64 12.76
C ASP A 321 11.81 21.35 11.92
N THR A 322 11.50 21.44 10.63
CA THR A 322 11.24 20.26 9.79
C THR A 322 12.52 19.71 9.18
N GLY A 323 13.49 20.57 8.86
CA GLY A 323 14.85 20.16 8.52
C GLY A 323 15.59 19.52 9.70
N TYR A 324 15.32 19.98 10.94
CA TYR A 324 15.84 19.38 12.17
C TYR A 324 15.39 17.92 12.33
N GLN A 325 14.08 17.64 12.23
CA GLN A 325 13.54 16.27 12.34
C GLN A 325 14.15 15.31 11.31
N ALA A 326 14.23 15.73 10.04
CA ALA A 326 14.81 14.91 8.97
C ALA A 326 16.31 14.64 9.16
N ARG A 327 17.06 15.59 9.73
CA ARG A 327 18.49 15.44 10.06
C ARG A 327 18.69 14.49 11.25
N GLN A 328 17.93 14.66 12.33
CA GLN A 328 18.01 13.80 13.51
C GLN A 328 17.63 12.35 13.21
N ALA A 329 16.64 12.14 12.33
CA ALA A 329 16.30 10.81 11.84
C ALA A 329 17.48 10.12 11.14
N LYS A 330 18.28 10.85 10.35
CA LYS A 330 19.49 10.32 9.71
C LYS A 330 20.61 10.03 10.70
N PHE A 331 20.77 10.85 11.75
CA PHE A 331 21.76 10.57 12.81
C PHE A 331 21.40 9.33 13.62
N ALA A 332 20.14 9.16 14.02
CA ALA A 332 19.66 7.95 14.69
C ALA A 332 19.89 6.67 13.84
N LEU A 333 19.60 6.74 12.54
CA LEU A 333 19.90 5.66 11.59
C LEU A 333 21.41 5.38 11.43
N ALA A 334 22.27 6.39 11.62
CA ALA A 334 23.72 6.24 11.53
C ALA A 334 24.32 5.64 12.81
N HIS A 335 23.78 5.98 13.99
CA HIS A 335 24.25 5.46 15.28
C HIS A 335 24.07 3.95 15.39
N GLY A 336 22.87 3.43 15.10
CA GLY A 336 22.57 2.00 15.27
C GLY A 336 23.36 1.02 14.39
N GLY A 337 24.13 1.50 13.40
CA GLY A 337 25.04 0.67 12.62
C GLY A 337 24.39 -0.60 12.04
N ILE A 338 25.04 -1.77 12.25
CA ILE A 338 24.53 -3.06 11.74
C ILE A 338 23.52 -3.70 12.70
N PHE A 339 23.81 -3.71 14.01
CA PHE A 339 23.10 -4.52 15.00
C PHE A 339 22.20 -3.73 15.96
N GLY A 340 22.32 -2.41 15.98
CA GLY A 340 21.61 -1.50 16.88
C GLY A 340 22.34 -1.29 18.21
N ASP A 341 21.98 -0.20 18.88
CA ASP A 341 22.43 0.10 20.25
C ASP A 341 21.75 -0.80 21.31
N GLY A 342 20.70 -1.53 20.89
CA GLY A 342 19.90 -2.42 21.72
C GLY A 342 18.49 -1.86 21.98
N LEU A 343 17.52 -2.78 22.10
CA LEU A 343 16.14 -2.43 22.45
C LEU A 343 16.10 -1.64 23.75
N GLY A 344 15.49 -0.46 23.70
CA GLY A 344 15.38 0.40 24.87
C GLY A 344 16.61 1.29 25.13
N GLN A 345 17.69 1.22 24.35
CA GLN A 345 18.93 1.97 24.59
C GLN A 345 19.15 3.18 23.66
N GLY A 346 18.33 3.37 22.61
CA GLY A 346 18.50 4.45 21.64
C GLY A 346 18.45 5.85 22.29
N VAL A 347 19.29 6.77 21.83
CA VAL A 347 19.40 8.12 22.39
C VAL A 347 18.41 9.10 21.75
N ALA A 348 17.98 8.90 20.51
CA ALA A 348 17.14 9.86 19.79
C ALA A 348 15.75 10.08 20.42
N LYS A 349 15.26 9.11 21.21
CA LYS A 349 13.99 9.20 21.94
C LYS A 349 13.99 10.16 23.14
N TRP A 350 15.14 10.64 23.60
CA TRP A 350 15.25 11.62 24.69
C TRP A 350 14.92 13.05 24.22
N ASN A 351 13.79 13.21 23.52
CA ASN A 351 13.34 14.41 22.80
C ASN A 351 14.28 14.96 21.70
N TYR A 352 15.43 14.33 21.43
CA TYR A 352 16.30 14.71 20.30
C TYR A 352 15.59 14.59 18.94
N LEU A 353 14.71 13.60 18.76
CA LEU A 353 13.87 13.42 17.58
C LEU A 353 12.38 13.69 17.90
N PRO A 354 11.85 14.88 17.56
CA PRO A 354 10.44 15.20 17.75
C PRO A 354 9.52 14.21 17.04
N ASN A 355 8.40 13.87 17.69
CA ASN A 355 7.40 12.93 17.18
C ASN A 355 7.91 11.52 16.82
N ALA A 356 9.07 11.10 17.37
CA ALA A 356 9.69 9.79 17.12
C ALA A 356 8.73 8.58 17.20
N HIS A 357 7.80 8.57 18.15
CA HIS A 357 6.82 7.47 18.29
C HIS A 357 5.73 7.46 17.20
N ASN A 358 5.48 8.59 16.53
CA ASN A 358 4.45 8.75 15.49
C ASN A 358 5.04 8.57 14.10
N ASP A 359 5.62 9.61 13.50
CA ASP A 359 5.98 9.66 12.09
C ASP A 359 7.45 9.26 11.82
N PHE A 360 8.33 9.32 12.82
CA PHE A 360 9.75 8.96 12.69
C PHE A 360 10.17 7.60 13.32
N ILE A 361 9.23 6.71 13.63
CA ILE A 361 9.52 5.46 14.37
C ILE A 361 10.51 4.53 13.65
N PHE A 362 10.59 4.60 12.33
CA PHE A 362 11.57 3.85 11.54
C PHE A 362 13.03 4.25 11.87
N ALA A 363 13.27 5.50 12.28
CA ALA A 363 14.59 5.94 12.72
C ALA A 363 14.99 5.27 14.04
N ILE A 364 14.07 5.21 15.02
CA ILE A 364 14.29 4.51 16.29
C ILE A 364 14.48 3.01 16.07
N ILE A 365 13.79 2.42 15.08
CA ILE A 365 14.02 1.01 14.71
C ILE A 365 15.42 0.79 14.16
N GLY A 366 15.94 1.69 13.30
CA GLY A 366 17.30 1.59 12.81
C GLY A 366 18.37 1.94 13.85
N GLU A 367 18.05 2.75 14.86
CA GLU A 367 18.91 3.04 16.01
C GLU A 367 18.99 1.83 16.97
N GLU A 368 17.85 1.33 17.47
CA GLU A 368 17.81 0.30 18.51
C GLU A 368 18.02 -1.13 17.98
N LEU A 369 17.69 -1.41 16.72
CA LEU A 369 17.82 -2.74 16.09
C LEU A 369 18.76 -2.76 14.88
N GLY A 370 19.41 -1.64 14.56
CA GLY A 370 20.37 -1.52 13.47
C GLY A 370 19.79 -1.75 12.08
N PHE A 371 20.71 -1.87 11.12
CA PHE A 371 20.38 -2.31 9.77
C PHE A 371 19.63 -3.65 9.74
N VAL A 372 19.98 -4.61 10.62
CA VAL A 372 19.33 -5.93 10.65
C VAL A 372 17.83 -5.82 10.98
N GLY A 373 17.45 -5.05 12.00
CA GLY A 373 16.05 -4.83 12.34
C GLY A 373 15.28 -4.03 11.29
N ALA A 374 15.89 -2.95 10.77
CA ALA A 374 15.32 -2.17 9.70
C ALA A 374 15.08 -3.02 8.42
N PHE A 375 16.04 -3.88 8.06
CA PHE A 375 15.91 -4.79 6.93
C PHE A 375 14.86 -5.89 7.18
N ALA A 376 14.81 -6.47 8.39
CA ALA A 376 13.78 -7.46 8.76
C ALA A 376 12.36 -6.88 8.64
N LEU A 377 12.18 -5.61 9.01
CA LEU A 377 10.92 -4.89 8.84
C LEU A 377 10.56 -4.67 7.36
N LEU A 378 11.54 -4.32 6.51
CA LEU A 378 11.34 -4.27 5.05
C LEU A 378 10.92 -5.64 4.48
N VAL A 379 11.52 -6.73 4.96
CA VAL A 379 11.14 -8.10 4.59
C VAL A 379 9.71 -8.42 5.03
N LEU A 380 9.28 -8.01 6.23
CA LEU A 380 7.88 -8.19 6.67
C LEU A 380 6.88 -7.45 5.77
N PHE A 381 7.15 -6.20 5.38
CA PHE A 381 6.33 -5.49 4.39
C PHE A 381 6.38 -6.13 2.99
N GLY A 382 7.52 -6.68 2.58
CA GLY A 382 7.65 -7.45 1.34
C GLY A 382 6.82 -8.75 1.36
N LEU A 383 6.81 -9.47 2.48
CA LEU A 383 5.97 -10.65 2.70
C LEU A 383 4.49 -10.30 2.75
N PHE A 384 4.13 -9.14 3.35
CA PHE A 384 2.77 -8.60 3.31
C PHE A 384 2.33 -8.34 1.86
N ALA A 385 3.18 -7.69 1.06
CA ALA A 385 2.93 -7.43 -0.36
C ALA A 385 2.71 -8.71 -1.16
N TYR A 386 3.63 -9.67 -1.01
CA TYR A 386 3.55 -10.98 -1.65
C TYR A 386 2.24 -11.70 -1.28
N THR A 387 1.89 -11.73 0.01
CA THR A 387 0.71 -12.44 0.51
C THR A 387 -0.58 -11.76 0.06
N GLY A 388 -0.71 -10.44 0.18
CA GLY A 388 -1.86 -9.69 -0.28
C GLY A 388 -2.08 -9.82 -1.79
N MET A 389 -1.01 -9.70 -2.60
CA MET A 389 -1.09 -9.89 -4.04
C MET A 389 -1.38 -11.34 -4.46
N ARG A 390 -0.91 -12.32 -3.68
CA ARG A 390 -1.26 -13.73 -3.83
C ARG A 390 -2.76 -13.96 -3.60
N ILE A 391 -3.33 -13.42 -2.50
CA ILE A 391 -4.77 -13.50 -2.21
C ILE A 391 -5.58 -12.85 -3.34
N ALA A 392 -5.18 -11.65 -3.78
CA ALA A 392 -5.85 -10.95 -4.87
C ALA A 392 -5.83 -11.76 -6.19
N ARG A 393 -4.69 -12.36 -6.55
CA ARG A 393 -4.57 -13.20 -7.76
C ARG A 393 -5.42 -14.48 -7.69
N ARG A 394 -5.55 -15.08 -6.51
CA ARG A 394 -6.32 -16.32 -6.27
C ARG A 394 -7.82 -16.08 -6.01
N SER A 395 -8.23 -14.85 -5.72
CA SER A 395 -9.62 -14.48 -5.49
C SER A 395 -10.47 -14.63 -6.75
N ALA A 396 -11.46 -15.53 -6.73
CA ALA A 396 -12.44 -15.68 -7.81
C ALA A 396 -13.44 -14.51 -7.86
N ASP A 397 -13.79 -13.93 -6.71
CA ASP A 397 -14.66 -12.76 -6.63
C ASP A 397 -13.92 -11.49 -7.13
N PRO A 398 -14.40 -10.82 -8.19
CA PRO A 398 -13.81 -9.56 -8.67
C PRO A 398 -13.76 -8.45 -7.60
N PHE A 399 -14.72 -8.38 -6.69
CA PHE A 399 -14.77 -7.40 -5.60
C PHE A 399 -13.65 -7.65 -4.59
N LEU A 400 -13.53 -8.87 -4.07
CA LEU A 400 -12.49 -9.23 -3.11
C LEU A 400 -11.09 -9.11 -3.72
N ARG A 401 -10.93 -9.44 -5.00
CA ARG A 401 -9.68 -9.22 -5.74
C ARG A 401 -9.28 -7.75 -5.79
N LEU A 402 -10.19 -6.86 -6.18
CA LEU A 402 -9.92 -5.42 -6.23
C LEU A 402 -9.64 -4.86 -4.85
N LEU A 403 -10.50 -5.17 -3.87
CA LEU A 403 -10.36 -4.67 -2.51
C LEU A 403 -9.04 -5.11 -1.87
N THR A 404 -8.66 -6.38 -2.05
CA THR A 404 -7.40 -6.91 -1.49
C THR A 404 -6.19 -6.26 -2.14
N ALA A 405 -6.14 -6.15 -3.48
CA ALA A 405 -5.03 -5.51 -4.17
C ALA A 405 -4.90 -4.01 -3.80
N THR A 406 -6.04 -3.30 -3.71
CA THR A 406 -6.09 -1.90 -3.26
C THR A 406 -5.60 -1.74 -1.82
N THR A 407 -6.08 -2.57 -0.89
CA THR A 407 -5.67 -2.53 0.53
C THR A 407 -4.18 -2.83 0.68
N THR A 408 -3.68 -3.83 -0.07
CA THR A 408 -2.26 -4.18 -0.10
C THR A 408 -1.42 -3.00 -0.58
N MET A 409 -1.79 -2.37 -1.69
CA MET A 409 -1.09 -1.22 -2.24
C MET A 409 -1.20 0.04 -1.37
N TRP A 410 -2.31 0.23 -0.67
CA TRP A 410 -2.50 1.32 0.30
C TRP A 410 -1.51 1.19 1.46
N VAL A 411 -1.47 0.05 2.14
CA VAL A 411 -0.55 -0.19 3.26
C VAL A 411 0.91 -0.07 2.82
N LEU A 412 1.28 -0.66 1.66
CA LEU A 412 2.63 -0.53 1.12
C LEU A 412 2.98 0.89 0.70
N GLY A 413 2.05 1.64 0.12
CA GLY A 413 2.28 3.01 -0.30
C GLY A 413 2.53 3.93 0.90
N GLN A 414 1.80 3.75 2.01
CA GLN A 414 2.09 4.47 3.25
C GLN A 414 3.47 4.09 3.82
N ALA A 415 3.79 2.79 3.89
CA ALA A 415 5.08 2.33 4.42
C ALA A 415 6.26 2.85 3.57
N PHE A 416 6.15 2.76 2.24
CA PHE A 416 7.17 3.28 1.31
C PHE A 416 7.39 4.78 1.49
N ILE A 417 6.31 5.58 1.63
CA ILE A 417 6.45 7.02 1.81
C ILE A 417 7.02 7.35 3.18
N ASN A 418 6.58 6.68 4.26
CA ASN A 418 7.12 6.85 5.61
C ASN A 418 8.63 6.61 5.62
N ILE A 419 9.05 5.40 5.26
CA ILE A 419 10.46 4.99 5.23
C ILE A 419 11.26 5.92 4.31
N GLY A 420 10.69 6.27 3.15
CA GLY A 420 11.31 7.14 2.15
C GLY A 420 11.65 8.54 2.66
N TYR A 421 10.83 9.17 3.51
CA TYR A 421 11.22 10.47 4.10
C TYR A 421 12.10 10.33 5.34
N VAL A 422 11.99 9.24 6.10
CA VAL A 422 12.88 8.99 7.24
C VAL A 422 14.34 8.81 6.78
N ILE A 423 14.57 8.13 5.65
CA ILE A 423 15.91 8.07 5.00
C ILE A 423 16.25 9.33 4.17
N GLY A 424 15.32 10.28 4.04
CA GLY A 424 15.49 11.56 3.33
C GLY A 424 15.39 11.54 1.81
N VAL A 425 14.91 10.45 1.20
CA VAL A 425 14.63 10.34 -0.25
C VAL A 425 13.35 11.09 -0.64
N LEU A 426 12.41 11.28 0.30
CA LEU A 426 11.15 12.00 0.11
C LEU A 426 11.02 13.15 1.12
N PRO A 427 10.19 14.18 0.85
CA PRO A 427 9.84 15.20 1.84
C PRO A 427 8.99 14.64 2.98
N VAL A 428 9.11 15.21 4.19
CA VAL A 428 8.43 14.71 5.39
C VAL A 428 6.91 14.86 5.26
N THR A 429 6.17 13.76 5.10
CA THR A 429 4.71 13.83 4.86
C THR A 429 3.86 13.72 6.13
N GLY A 430 4.45 13.30 7.26
CA GLY A 430 3.70 13.03 8.49
C GLY A 430 2.81 11.77 8.41
N LEU A 431 3.08 10.89 7.44
CA LEU A 431 2.43 9.59 7.33
C LEU A 431 3.02 8.62 8.35
N GLN A 432 2.18 8.11 9.25
CA GLN A 432 2.51 6.99 10.14
C GLN A 432 2.86 5.71 9.36
N LEU A 433 3.74 4.88 9.94
CA LEU A 433 4.14 3.58 9.41
C LEU A 433 3.12 2.50 9.84
N PRO A 434 2.34 1.90 8.91
CA PRO A 434 1.19 1.08 9.26
C PRO A 434 1.51 -0.08 10.21
N LEU A 435 0.70 -0.23 11.27
CA LEU A 435 0.85 -1.18 12.39
C LEU A 435 2.07 -0.97 13.30
N ILE A 436 3.06 -0.16 12.89
CA ILE A 436 4.30 0.05 13.64
C ILE A 436 4.20 1.32 14.48
N SER A 437 3.86 2.44 13.85
CA SER A 437 3.77 3.76 14.48
C SER A 437 2.64 3.86 15.50
N ALA A 438 2.83 4.73 16.50
CA ALA A 438 1.75 5.20 17.33
C ALA A 438 0.72 5.95 16.47
N GLY A 439 -0.55 5.62 16.67
CA GLY A 439 -1.62 6.07 15.78
C GLY A 439 -2.85 5.20 15.95
N GLY A 440 -3.57 5.40 17.05
CA GLY A 440 -4.60 4.47 17.50
C GLY A 440 -5.68 4.16 16.47
N THR A 441 -6.31 5.20 15.92
CA THR A 441 -7.34 5.08 14.87
C THR A 441 -6.80 4.43 13.59
N SER A 442 -5.58 4.79 13.18
CA SER A 442 -4.92 4.24 12.00
C SER A 442 -4.57 2.76 12.16
N THR A 443 -4.12 2.38 13.36
CA THR A 443 -3.84 0.98 13.75
C THR A 443 -5.12 0.16 13.71
N ALA A 444 -6.19 0.64 14.34
CA ALA A 444 -7.49 -0.02 14.33
C ALA A 444 -8.09 -0.14 12.92
N ALA A 445 -7.99 0.92 12.11
CA ALA A 445 -8.44 0.93 10.71
C ALA A 445 -7.67 -0.07 9.84
N THR A 446 -6.33 -0.12 10.00
CA THR A 446 -5.46 -1.04 9.26
C THR A 446 -5.74 -2.49 9.65
N LEU A 447 -5.88 -2.79 10.95
CA LEU A 447 -6.24 -4.12 11.44
C LEU A 447 -7.61 -4.58 10.95
N PHE A 448 -8.62 -3.70 10.98
CA PHE A 448 -9.95 -3.99 10.41
C PHE A 448 -9.87 -4.38 8.92
N MET A 449 -9.11 -3.62 8.13
CA MET A 449 -8.91 -3.90 6.69
C MET A 449 -8.13 -5.19 6.44
N ILE A 450 -7.12 -5.49 7.26
CA ILE A 450 -6.43 -6.78 7.24
C ILE A 450 -7.38 -7.93 7.59
N GLY A 451 -8.32 -7.74 8.51
CA GLY A 451 -9.41 -8.68 8.78
C GLY A 451 -10.28 -8.95 7.54
N ILE A 452 -10.55 -7.93 6.71
CA ILE A 452 -11.22 -8.12 5.41
C ILE A 452 -10.32 -8.88 4.42
N VAL A 453 -9.01 -8.62 4.37
CA VAL A 453 -8.07 -9.37 3.52
C VAL A 453 -7.95 -10.84 3.96
N ALA A 454 -7.94 -11.11 5.26
CA ALA A 454 -7.99 -12.46 5.82
C ALA A 454 -9.33 -13.17 5.50
N ASN A 455 -10.45 -12.43 5.52
CA ASN A 455 -11.73 -12.92 5.02
C ASN A 455 -11.66 -13.28 3.52
N ALA A 456 -11.01 -12.44 2.70
CA ALA A 456 -10.79 -12.72 1.28
C ALA A 456 -9.92 -13.96 1.03
N ALA A 457 -8.87 -14.18 1.83
CA ALA A 457 -8.03 -15.38 1.77
C ALA A 457 -8.85 -16.66 2.00
N ARG A 458 -9.82 -16.64 2.93
CA ARG A 458 -10.75 -17.75 3.17
C ARG A 458 -11.75 -17.99 2.02
N HIS A 459 -11.92 -17.02 1.13
CA HIS A 459 -12.77 -17.10 -0.07
C HIS A 459 -11.99 -17.44 -1.36
N GLU A 460 -10.70 -17.80 -1.29
CA GLU A 460 -9.99 -18.45 -2.41
C GLU A 460 -10.67 -19.79 -2.78
N PRO A 461 -10.75 -20.20 -4.06
CA PRO A 461 -11.44 -21.44 -4.45
C PRO A 461 -10.90 -22.71 -3.77
N GLU A 462 -9.57 -22.83 -3.67
CA GLU A 462 -8.89 -23.92 -2.96
C GLU A 462 -9.22 -23.90 -1.46
N ALA A 463 -9.25 -22.71 -0.86
CA ALA A 463 -9.54 -22.49 0.55
C ALA A 463 -10.98 -22.91 0.90
N VAL A 464 -11.95 -22.49 0.10
CA VAL A 464 -13.37 -22.85 0.23
C VAL A 464 -13.56 -24.36 0.07
N ALA A 465 -12.88 -24.99 -0.90
CA ALA A 465 -12.94 -26.44 -1.11
C ALA A 465 -12.34 -27.22 0.07
N ALA A 466 -11.21 -26.77 0.63
CA ALA A 466 -10.58 -27.41 1.79
C ALA A 466 -11.44 -27.33 3.05
N LEU A 467 -11.96 -26.13 3.38
CA LEU A 467 -12.82 -25.92 4.56
C LEU A 467 -14.15 -26.69 4.47
N ARG A 468 -14.71 -26.85 3.26
CA ARG A 468 -15.93 -27.64 3.03
C ARG A 468 -15.69 -29.15 3.04
N ALA A 469 -14.51 -29.61 2.67
CA ALA A 469 -14.11 -31.01 2.76
C ALA A 469 -13.73 -31.46 4.19
N GLY A 470 -14.00 -30.63 5.22
CA GLY A 470 -13.68 -30.95 6.61
C GLY A 470 -12.17 -31.06 6.90
N ARG A 471 -11.30 -30.54 6.02
CA ARG A 471 -9.85 -30.54 6.31
C ARG A 471 -9.58 -29.56 7.45
N ASP A 472 -9.09 -30.12 8.55
CA ASP A 472 -9.05 -29.46 9.85
C ASP A 472 -8.15 -28.23 9.89
N ASP A 473 -8.77 -27.06 9.75
CA ASP A 473 -8.13 -25.79 10.05
C ASP A 473 -8.33 -25.42 11.52
N LYS A 474 -7.31 -25.70 12.34
CA LYS A 474 -7.30 -25.40 13.78
C LYS A 474 -7.64 -23.93 14.06
N MET A 475 -7.14 -23.01 13.22
CA MET A 475 -7.35 -21.58 13.38
C MET A 475 -8.81 -21.16 13.11
N ASN A 476 -9.42 -21.64 12.02
CA ASN A 476 -10.83 -21.42 11.72
C ASN A 476 -11.76 -21.99 12.81
N ARG A 477 -11.40 -23.14 13.41
CA ARG A 477 -12.11 -23.75 14.55
C ARG A 477 -11.95 -22.92 15.82
N LEU A 478 -10.74 -22.52 16.18
CA LEU A 478 -10.41 -21.67 17.34
C LEU A 478 -11.15 -20.33 17.28
N LEU A 479 -11.07 -19.64 16.14
CA LEU A 479 -11.75 -18.37 15.89
C LEU A 479 -13.26 -18.53 15.59
N ARG A 480 -13.80 -19.75 15.64
CA ARG A 480 -15.22 -20.10 15.39
C ARG A 480 -15.79 -19.46 14.11
N LEU A 481 -15.01 -19.36 13.04
CA LEU A 481 -15.37 -18.54 11.87
C LEU A 481 -16.42 -19.23 10.98
N PRO A 482 -17.41 -18.48 10.44
CA PRO A 482 -18.46 -19.06 9.59
C PRO A 482 -17.88 -19.57 8.27
N LEU A 483 -18.37 -20.72 7.78
CA LEU A 483 -17.88 -21.32 6.53
C LEU A 483 -18.07 -20.35 5.35
N PRO A 484 -17.02 -20.14 4.52
CA PRO A 484 -17.09 -19.21 3.40
C PRO A 484 -18.05 -19.72 2.31
N GLN A 485 -18.70 -18.78 1.65
CA GLN A 485 -19.60 -19.08 0.53
C GLN A 485 -18.80 -19.02 -0.78
N PRO A 486 -18.81 -20.06 -1.63
CA PRO A 486 -18.25 -19.99 -2.96
C PRO A 486 -18.79 -18.78 -3.72
N TYR A 487 -17.92 -18.10 -4.46
CA TYR A 487 -18.37 -17.12 -5.43
C TYR A 487 -19.17 -17.82 -6.53
N VAL A 488 -20.48 -17.53 -6.60
CA VAL A 488 -21.33 -18.00 -7.69
C VAL A 488 -21.52 -16.83 -8.65
N PRO A 489 -20.96 -16.88 -9.88
CA PRO A 489 -21.19 -15.83 -10.87
C PRO A 489 -22.68 -15.75 -11.22
N THR A 490 -23.21 -14.54 -11.35
CA THR A 490 -24.60 -14.30 -11.78
C THR A 490 -24.87 -14.99 -13.12
N ARG A 491 -26.12 -15.41 -13.40
CA ARG A 491 -26.49 -16.04 -14.69
C ARG A 491 -25.96 -15.28 -15.92
N ILE A 492 -25.97 -13.94 -15.85
CA ILE A 492 -25.45 -13.04 -16.88
C ILE A 492 -23.92 -13.15 -17.03
N GLU A 493 -23.17 -13.28 -15.93
CA GLU A 493 -21.72 -13.50 -15.95
C GLU A 493 -21.39 -14.88 -16.54
N ALA A 494 -22.05 -15.93 -16.08
CA ALA A 494 -21.84 -17.30 -16.59
C ALA A 494 -22.14 -17.40 -18.10
N PHE A 495 -23.16 -16.69 -18.60
CA PHE A 495 -23.43 -16.56 -20.03
C PHE A 495 -22.35 -15.76 -20.77
N ARG A 496 -21.87 -14.65 -20.18
CA ARG A 496 -20.80 -13.81 -20.76
C ARG A 496 -19.46 -14.55 -20.83
N ASP A 497 -19.11 -15.35 -19.84
CA ASP A 497 -17.89 -16.17 -19.86
C ASP A 497 -17.98 -17.29 -20.88
N ARG A 498 -19.13 -17.98 -21.01
CA ARG A 498 -19.37 -18.93 -22.13
C ARG A 498 -19.21 -18.27 -23.50
N LYS A 499 -19.60 -17.00 -23.66
CA LYS A 499 -19.39 -16.25 -24.91
C LYS A 499 -17.93 -15.83 -25.13
N ARG A 500 -17.11 -15.79 -24.08
CA ARG A 500 -15.65 -15.54 -24.13
C ARG A 500 -14.83 -16.80 -24.39
N THR A 501 -15.22 -17.93 -23.81
CA THR A 501 -14.52 -19.22 -23.96
C THR A 501 -14.95 -20.00 -25.20
N ARG A 502 -16.09 -19.65 -25.82
CA ARG A 502 -16.44 -20.13 -27.16
C ARG A 502 -15.34 -19.68 -28.14
N PRO A 503 -14.60 -20.60 -28.79
CA PRO A 503 -13.64 -20.24 -29.83
C PRO A 503 -14.35 -19.41 -30.90
N ALA A 504 -13.63 -18.44 -31.49
CA ALA A 504 -14.17 -17.68 -32.60
C ALA A 504 -14.64 -18.66 -33.69
N ALA A 505 -15.94 -18.67 -33.96
CA ALA A 505 -16.56 -19.61 -34.90
C ALA A 505 -16.30 -19.15 -36.33
N GLY A 506 -15.04 -19.24 -36.76
CA GLY A 506 -14.55 -18.87 -38.08
C GLY A 506 -13.04 -19.13 -38.17
N GLY A 507 -12.53 -19.87 -39.15
CA GLY A 507 -13.22 -20.50 -40.27
C GLY A 507 -13.57 -21.98 -40.03
N ARG A 508 -14.82 -22.36 -40.32
CA ARG A 508 -15.01 -23.62 -41.06
C ARG A 508 -14.20 -23.46 -42.34
N LYS A 509 -13.14 -24.26 -42.53
CA LYS A 509 -12.60 -24.47 -43.89
C LYS A 509 -13.80 -24.91 -44.74
N ALA A 510 -14.01 -24.25 -45.88
CA ALA A 510 -15.04 -24.67 -46.82
C ALA A 510 -14.84 -26.17 -47.08
N ALA A 511 -15.93 -26.95 -46.96
CA ALA A 511 -15.86 -28.36 -47.30
C ALA A 511 -15.37 -28.46 -48.74
N GLN A 512 -14.22 -29.11 -48.96
CA GLN A 512 -13.78 -29.42 -50.30
C GLN A 512 -14.86 -30.32 -50.90
N GLY A 513 -15.57 -29.81 -51.91
CA GLY A 513 -16.52 -30.62 -52.68
C GLY A 513 -15.79 -31.84 -53.26
N PRO A 514 -16.47 -32.99 -53.40
CA PRO A 514 -15.83 -34.23 -53.81
C PRO A 514 -15.07 -34.03 -55.13
N ALA A 515 -13.82 -34.48 -55.15
CA ALA A 515 -12.91 -34.24 -56.26
C ALA A 515 -13.50 -34.75 -57.58
N ARG A 516 -13.70 -33.82 -58.53
CA ARG A 516 -14.22 -34.12 -59.86
C ARG A 516 -13.16 -34.95 -60.59
N LYS A 517 -13.43 -36.25 -60.80
CA LYS A 517 -12.53 -37.16 -61.53
C LYS A 517 -12.16 -36.55 -62.89
N ALA A 518 -10.87 -36.55 -63.22
CA ALA A 518 -10.37 -36.08 -64.50
C ALA A 518 -10.96 -36.93 -65.64
N ALA A 519 -11.61 -36.27 -66.60
CA ALA A 519 -12.04 -36.90 -67.84
C ALA A 519 -10.84 -37.04 -68.78
N ARG A 520 -10.62 -38.24 -69.33
CA ARG A 520 -9.76 -38.43 -70.51
C ARG A 520 -10.41 -37.73 -71.71
N ASN A 521 -9.66 -36.88 -72.40
CA ASN A 521 -10.07 -36.39 -73.72
C ASN A 521 -10.00 -37.53 -74.75
N PRO A 522 -10.99 -37.70 -75.64
CA PRO A 522 -10.87 -38.52 -76.84
C PRO A 522 -10.06 -37.80 -77.92
N GLU A 523 -9.43 -38.55 -78.82
CA GLU A 523 -8.74 -38.03 -80.00
C GLU A 523 -9.72 -37.42 -81.04
N PRO A 524 -9.27 -36.42 -81.84
CA PRO A 524 -10.04 -35.91 -82.96
C PRO A 524 -9.92 -36.81 -84.21
N PRO A 525 -10.98 -36.95 -85.03
CA PRO A 525 -10.91 -37.75 -86.25
C PRO A 525 -10.14 -37.04 -87.39
N LEU A 526 -9.45 -37.86 -88.18
CA LEU A 526 -8.67 -37.48 -89.35
C LEU A 526 -9.51 -36.75 -90.41
N ARG A 527 -8.92 -35.75 -91.08
CA ARG A 527 -9.38 -35.24 -92.38
C ARG A 527 -8.27 -35.39 -93.44
N PRO A 528 -8.56 -35.73 -94.70
CA PRO A 528 -7.52 -36.05 -95.69
C PRO A 528 -6.78 -34.80 -96.19
N ALA A 529 -5.52 -34.98 -96.56
CA ALA A 529 -4.66 -33.94 -97.14
C ALA A 529 -4.75 -33.91 -98.67
N PHE A 530 -4.53 -32.74 -99.29
CA PHE A 530 -4.03 -32.55 -100.66
C PHE A 530 -3.41 -31.13 -100.81
N PRO A 531 -2.57 -30.83 -101.85
CA PRO A 531 -1.19 -30.43 -101.53
C PRO A 531 -0.73 -29.05 -102.03
N ARG A 532 0.40 -28.61 -101.44
CA ARG A 532 1.51 -27.79 -102.01
C ARG A 532 1.19 -26.67 -103.02
N THR A 533 1.56 -25.45 -102.66
CA THR A 533 2.41 -24.57 -103.51
C THR A 533 3.25 -23.61 -102.64
N ALA A 534 4.33 -23.09 -103.23
CA ALA A 534 5.34 -22.27 -102.55
C ALA A 534 5.08 -20.76 -102.64
N ALA A 535 5.63 -19.96 -101.72
CA ALA A 535 6.09 -18.60 -101.97
C ALA A 535 7.05 -18.11 -100.87
N ARG A 536 7.82 -17.06 -101.18
CA ARG A 536 8.93 -16.51 -100.38
C ARG A 536 8.69 -15.01 -100.12
N ALA A 537 9.27 -14.51 -99.03
CA ALA A 537 9.71 -13.12 -98.81
C ALA A 537 8.73 -12.00 -98.33
N ALA A 538 9.22 -11.29 -97.29
CA ALA A 538 9.39 -9.84 -97.21
C ALA A 538 8.25 -8.86 -96.79
N ARG A 539 8.49 -8.24 -95.61
CA ARG A 539 8.57 -6.79 -95.30
C ARG A 539 7.37 -5.82 -95.52
N ARG A 540 7.25 -4.89 -94.54
CA ARG A 540 6.68 -3.51 -94.60
C ARG A 540 5.13 -3.42 -94.74
N SER A 541 4.43 -2.35 -94.33
CA SER A 541 4.74 -1.22 -93.42
C SER A 541 3.51 -0.32 -93.17
N GLY A 542 3.31 0.16 -91.93
CA GLY A 542 2.62 1.44 -91.63
C GLY A 542 1.10 1.55 -91.89
N HIS A 543 0.42 2.68 -91.63
CA HIS A 543 0.64 3.76 -90.63
C HIS A 543 -0.61 4.69 -90.59
N HIS A 544 -1.24 4.91 -89.43
CA HIS A 544 -2.23 5.97 -89.14
C HIS A 544 -2.34 6.10 -87.60
N GLY A 545 -2.54 7.28 -86.97
CA GLY A 545 -2.53 8.66 -87.45
C GLY A 545 -2.75 9.64 -86.25
N SER A 546 -2.24 10.89 -86.38
CA SER A 546 -2.57 12.14 -85.64
C SER A 546 -3.43 12.07 -84.35
N GLY A 547 -3.05 12.64 -83.20
CA GLY A 547 -2.84 14.10 -82.97
C GLY A 547 -3.92 14.60 -81.96
N GLN A 548 -3.83 15.73 -81.24
CA GLN A 548 -2.88 16.82 -81.13
C GLN A 548 -3.12 17.62 -79.80
N ARG A 549 -2.05 18.16 -79.18
CA ARG A 549 -1.95 19.52 -78.56
C ARG A 549 -2.87 19.92 -77.36
N ARG A 550 -2.52 20.85 -76.46
CA ARG A 550 -1.25 21.55 -76.06
C ARG A 550 -1.50 22.33 -74.75
N ALA A 551 -0.43 22.53 -73.95
CA ALA A 551 0.04 23.80 -73.34
C ALA A 551 -0.93 24.72 -72.53
N SER A 552 -0.51 25.60 -71.60
CA SER A 552 0.74 25.76 -70.82
C SER A 552 0.59 26.94 -69.83
N GLN A 553 1.20 26.80 -68.63
CA GLN A 553 1.86 27.85 -67.83
C GLN A 553 1.13 29.13 -67.34
N ALA A 554 1.67 29.58 -66.19
CA ALA A 554 1.83 30.97 -65.71
C ALA A 554 0.82 31.57 -64.71
N ALA A 555 1.32 31.71 -63.48
CA ALA A 555 1.30 32.89 -62.58
C ALA A 555 0.19 33.96 -62.71
N GLY A 556 -0.38 34.38 -61.57
CA GLY A 556 -1.18 35.61 -61.52
C GLY A 556 -1.86 35.88 -60.19
N GLN A 557 -1.41 36.93 -59.51
CA GLN A 557 -1.99 37.51 -58.28
C GLN A 557 -3.47 37.95 -58.39
N ARG A 558 -4.03 38.28 -57.21
CA ARG A 558 -5.14 39.23 -56.91
C ARG A 558 -6.61 38.76 -57.04
N GLN A 559 -7.23 38.63 -55.86
CA GLN A 559 -8.59 39.08 -55.53
C GLN A 559 -8.89 40.51 -56.09
N PRO A 560 -10.17 40.97 -56.27
CA PRO A 560 -11.24 40.79 -55.27
C PRO A 560 -12.74 40.85 -55.73
N ARG A 561 -13.60 40.81 -54.70
CA ARG A 561 -14.91 41.51 -54.53
C ARG A 561 -16.25 40.91 -55.03
N ARG A 562 -17.16 40.86 -54.05
CA ARG A 562 -18.64 41.10 -54.09
C ARG A 562 -19.50 39.97 -54.70
N ALA A 563 -20.73 39.70 -54.22
CA ALA A 563 -21.55 40.40 -53.22
C ALA A 563 -22.47 39.44 -52.42
N ARG A 564 -22.84 39.86 -51.18
CA ARG A 564 -24.22 39.90 -50.58
C ARG A 564 -25.10 38.61 -50.57
N ALA A 565 -25.96 38.36 -49.57
CA ALA A 565 -26.43 39.22 -48.46
C ALA A 565 -27.15 38.39 -47.35
N LEU A 566 -27.11 38.91 -46.09
CA LEU A 566 -28.16 38.88 -45.02
C LEU A 566 -28.66 37.48 -44.52
N GLU A 567 -29.18 37.24 -43.31
CA GLU A 567 -29.16 37.87 -41.97
C GLU A 567 -29.59 36.80 -40.91
N GLY A 568 -29.57 36.99 -39.58
CA GLY A 568 -29.09 38.13 -38.79
C GLY A 568 -29.44 38.06 -37.29
N GLN A 569 -28.48 38.43 -36.44
CA GLN A 569 -28.62 38.99 -35.07
C GLN A 569 -29.10 38.10 -33.89
N ARG A 570 -28.30 37.96 -32.80
CA ARG A 570 -28.24 38.75 -31.51
C ARG A 570 -29.39 38.39 -30.53
N TYR A 571 -29.32 38.54 -29.20
CA TYR A 571 -28.41 39.17 -28.23
C TYR A 571 -28.29 38.28 -26.98
N GLY A 572 -27.33 38.53 -26.08
CA GLY A 572 -27.29 37.97 -24.72
C GLY A 572 -25.87 37.84 -24.19
#